data_AF-H1G5N5-F1
#
_entry.id   AF-H1G5N5-F1
#
_cell.length_a   1.000
_cell.length_b   1.000
_cell.length_c   1.000
_cell.angle_alpha   90.00
_cell.angle_beta   90.00
_cell.angle_gamma   90.00
#
_symmetry.space_group_name_H-M   'P 1'
#
loop_
_entity.id
_entity.type
_entity.pdbx_description
1 polymer ?
#
loop_
_entity_poly.entity_id
_entity_poly.type
_entity_poly.pdbx_seq_one_letter_code
_entity_poly.pdbx_strand_id
1 'polypeptide(L)'
;MKILIALTAAALLMASANAYAGEGISYASTIMFLVFVVATMGVTYWAARRTKTASDFYTAGGGITGFQNGLAIAGDYMSAASFLGITALVYTSGFDGLIYSIGFLVGWPVIMFIMSERLRNLVHLFRRGVLPLPAHPDPGVLGLCRHHHRPALPDRPDGGRGRPDPDPVRPAL
;
A
#
# COMPACT_ATOMS: atom_id res chain seq x y z
N MET A 1 8.41 21.60 -10.39
CA MET A 1 8.35 22.33 -9.09
C MET A 1 8.47 21.41 -7.87
N LYS A 2 7.70 20.32 -7.74
CA LYS A 2 7.79 19.40 -6.58
C LYS A 2 9.14 18.69 -6.39
N ILE A 3 9.80 18.30 -7.51
CA ILE A 3 11.14 17.67 -7.49
C ILE A 3 12.22 18.65 -7.02
N LEU A 4 12.09 19.93 -7.37
CA LEU A 4 13.03 20.97 -6.96
C LEU A 4 12.96 21.18 -5.44
N ILE A 5 11.76 21.13 -4.86
CA ILE A 5 11.52 21.21 -3.41
C ILE A 5 12.11 19.98 -2.69
N ALA A 6 11.96 18.78 -3.25
CA ALA A 6 12.55 17.56 -2.70
C ALA A 6 14.09 17.57 -2.76
N LEU A 7 14.67 18.09 -3.84
CA LEU A 7 16.12 18.28 -3.98
C LEU A 7 16.67 19.32 -2.99
N THR A 8 15.94 20.42 -2.77
CA THR A 8 16.34 21.44 -1.77
C THR A 8 16.19 20.94 -0.33
N ALA A 9 15.16 20.12 -0.04
CA ALA A 9 14.99 19.49 1.27
C ALA A 9 16.09 18.44 1.53
N ALA A 10 16.46 17.66 0.51
CA ALA A 10 17.59 16.74 0.58
C ALA A 10 18.91 17.51 0.84
N ALA A 11 19.15 18.63 0.15
CA ALA A 11 20.33 19.47 0.39
C ALA A 11 20.36 20.09 1.80
N LEU A 12 19.21 20.48 2.36
CA LEU A 12 19.11 21.00 3.73
C LEU A 12 19.36 19.90 4.78
N LEU A 13 18.90 18.67 4.51
CA LEU A 13 19.24 17.48 5.30
C LEU A 13 20.75 17.17 5.24
N MET A 14 21.41 17.41 4.11
CA MET A 14 22.87 17.23 3.97
C MET A 14 23.65 18.24 4.82
N ALA A 15 23.16 19.48 4.88
CA ALA A 15 23.77 20.51 5.72
C ALA A 15 23.62 20.20 7.21
N SER A 16 22.47 19.64 7.64
CA SER A 16 22.28 19.21 9.04
C SER A 16 23.01 17.92 9.39
N ALA A 17 23.26 17.03 8.43
CA ALA A 17 24.09 15.84 8.64
C ALA A 17 25.53 16.21 9.03
N ASN A 18 26.01 17.35 8.50
CA ASN A 18 27.34 17.88 8.81
C ASN A 18 27.48 18.42 10.25
N ALA A 19 26.36 18.68 10.94
CA ALA A 19 26.35 19.14 12.33
C ALA A 19 26.40 17.97 13.34
N TYR A 20 26.14 16.73 12.91
CA TYR A 20 26.25 15.52 13.75
C TYR A 20 27.61 14.82 13.60
N ALA A 21 28.58 15.47 12.95
CA ALA A 21 29.95 14.99 12.80
C ALA A 21 30.74 15.11 14.11
N GLY A 22 30.29 14.41 15.16
CA GLY A 22 31.12 14.07 16.30
C GLY A 22 31.99 12.87 15.94
N GLU A 23 33.25 13.13 15.60
CA GLU A 23 34.45 12.27 15.64
C GLU A 23 34.41 10.81 15.13
N GLY A 24 33.32 10.32 14.54
CA GLY A 24 33.17 8.90 14.15
C GLY A 24 32.32 8.62 12.90
N ILE A 25 31.75 9.63 12.25
CA ILE A 25 31.02 9.42 11.00
C ILE A 25 32.01 9.48 9.83
N SER A 26 32.44 8.30 9.37
CA SER A 26 33.19 8.18 8.12
C SER A 26 32.38 8.76 6.97
N TYR A 27 32.96 9.72 6.25
CA TYR A 27 32.37 10.32 5.04
C TYR A 27 31.85 9.26 4.05
N ALA A 28 32.51 8.09 4.00
CA ALA A 28 32.09 6.94 3.20
C ALA A 28 30.68 6.42 3.55
N SER A 29 30.33 6.28 4.84
CA SER A 29 29.03 5.73 5.27
C SER A 29 27.87 6.68 4.94
N THR A 30 28.08 7.98 5.16
CA THR A 30 27.10 9.01 4.83
C THR A 30 26.86 9.05 3.32
N ILE A 31 27.91 9.03 2.51
CA ILE A 31 27.78 9.04 1.04
C ILE A 31 27.02 7.80 0.55
N MET A 32 27.34 6.60 1.05
CA MET A 32 26.64 5.37 0.65
C MET A 32 25.16 5.36 1.04
N PHE A 33 24.83 5.83 2.24
CA PHE A 33 23.43 5.98 2.67
C PHE A 33 22.64 6.91 1.73
N LEU A 34 23.24 8.03 1.35
CA LEU A 34 22.61 9.00 0.46
C LEU A 34 22.43 8.48 -0.96
N VAL A 35 23.43 7.78 -1.48
CA VAL A 35 23.33 7.09 -2.77
C VAL A 35 22.16 6.12 -2.76
N PHE A 36 21.98 5.33 -1.69
CA PHE A 36 20.86 4.39 -1.56
C PHE A 36 19.50 5.11 -1.53
N VAL A 37 19.38 6.20 -0.75
CA VAL A 37 18.13 6.99 -0.66
C VAL A 37 17.78 7.62 -2.00
N VAL A 38 18.75 8.23 -2.70
CA VAL A 38 18.52 8.84 -4.01
C VAL A 38 18.18 7.78 -5.06
N ALA A 39 18.85 6.63 -5.03
CA ALA A 39 18.58 5.53 -5.95
C ALA A 39 17.17 4.96 -5.77
N THR A 40 16.76 4.66 -4.53
CA THR A 40 15.40 4.16 -4.24
C THR A 40 14.34 5.17 -4.65
N MET A 41 14.52 6.45 -4.31
CA MET A 41 13.59 7.51 -4.69
C MET A 41 13.54 7.73 -6.21
N GLY A 42 14.67 7.57 -6.91
CA GLY A 42 14.75 7.60 -8.38
C GLY A 42 13.98 6.46 -9.03
N VAL A 43 14.11 5.24 -8.51
CA VAL A 43 13.35 4.06 -8.99
C VAL A 43 11.85 4.21 -8.72
N THR A 44 11.45 4.65 -7.53
CA THR A 44 10.05 4.90 -7.19
C THR A 44 9.45 5.99 -8.08
N TYR A 45 10.20 7.06 -8.34
CA TYR A 45 9.75 8.14 -9.19
C TYR A 45 9.58 7.71 -10.66
N TRP A 46 10.51 6.91 -11.16
CA TRP A 46 10.41 6.30 -12.49
C TRP A 46 9.20 5.36 -12.60
N ALA A 47 8.95 4.53 -11.58
CA ALA A 47 7.78 3.67 -11.51
C ALA A 47 6.47 4.48 -11.46
N ALA A 48 6.40 5.52 -10.62
CA ALA A 48 5.23 6.38 -10.48
C ALA A 48 4.88 7.16 -11.76
N ARG A 49 5.87 7.44 -12.62
CA ARG A 49 5.63 8.08 -13.94
C ARG A 49 4.99 7.14 -14.96
N ARG A 50 5.10 5.82 -14.79
CA ARG A 50 4.52 4.84 -15.71
C ARG A 50 3.04 4.54 -15.42
N THR A 51 2.57 4.78 -14.21
CA THR A 51 1.17 4.59 -13.81
C THR A 51 0.35 5.86 -14.08
N LYS A 52 -0.54 5.82 -15.09
CA LYS A 52 -1.31 7.01 -15.55
C LYS A 52 -2.83 6.88 -15.41
N THR A 53 -3.37 5.66 -15.43
CA THR A 53 -4.82 5.40 -15.38
C THR A 53 -5.20 4.69 -14.10
N ALA A 54 -6.40 4.93 -13.56
CA ALA A 54 -6.88 4.28 -12.32
C ALA A 54 -6.85 2.74 -12.41
N SER A 55 -7.15 2.16 -13.58
CA SER A 55 -7.02 0.72 -13.84
C SER A 55 -5.58 0.22 -13.67
N ASP A 56 -4.60 0.99 -14.12
CA ASP A 56 -3.18 0.62 -14.07
C ASP A 56 -2.62 0.68 -12.64
N PHE A 57 -3.25 1.46 -11.75
CA PHE A 57 -2.89 1.48 -10.32
C PHE A 57 -3.50 0.30 -9.55
N TYR A 58 -4.75 -0.07 -9.82
CA TYR A 58 -5.45 -1.10 -9.04
C TYR A 58 -5.20 -2.53 -9.53
N THR A 59 -5.04 -2.74 -10.83
CA THR A 59 -4.84 -4.09 -11.39
C THR A 59 -3.47 -4.27 -12.03
N ALA A 60 -2.63 -3.22 -12.04
CA ALA A 60 -1.34 -3.22 -12.73
C ALA A 60 -1.45 -3.73 -14.18
N GLY A 61 -2.58 -3.44 -14.84
CA GLY A 61 -2.89 -3.90 -16.20
C GLY A 61 -3.12 -5.40 -16.36
N GLY A 62 -3.24 -6.16 -15.26
CA GLY A 62 -3.43 -7.62 -15.27
C GLY A 62 -2.18 -8.42 -15.70
N GLY A 63 -1.03 -7.77 -15.84
CA GLY A 63 0.21 -8.35 -16.39
C GLY A 63 1.29 -8.71 -15.38
N ILE A 64 1.01 -8.67 -14.07
CA ILE A 64 2.00 -9.00 -13.03
C ILE A 64 2.25 -10.51 -13.04
N THR A 65 3.51 -10.90 -13.26
CA THR A 65 3.92 -12.31 -13.18
C THR A 65 3.95 -12.80 -11.73
N GLY A 66 3.72 -14.11 -11.51
CA GLY A 66 3.74 -14.70 -10.17
C GLY A 66 5.08 -14.48 -9.43
N PHE A 67 6.19 -14.43 -10.16
CA PHE A 67 7.52 -14.16 -9.61
C PHE A 67 7.69 -12.71 -9.14
N GLN A 68 7.21 -11.72 -9.91
CA GLN A 68 7.24 -10.31 -9.51
C GLN A 68 6.38 -10.06 -8.27
N ASN A 69 5.21 -10.71 -8.20
CA ASN A 69 4.38 -10.67 -7.01
C ASN A 69 5.08 -11.31 -5.80
N GLY A 70 5.71 -12.48 -5.98
CA GLY A 70 6.47 -13.14 -4.92
C GLY A 70 7.65 -12.30 -4.42
N LEU A 71 8.41 -11.69 -5.34
CA LEU A 71 9.56 -10.84 -5.02
C LEU A 71 9.13 -9.56 -4.30
N ALA A 72 8.00 -8.96 -4.68
CA ALA A 72 7.46 -7.79 -4.00
C ALA A 72 7.15 -8.08 -2.52
N ILE A 73 6.44 -9.18 -2.24
CA ILE A 73 6.08 -9.53 -0.86
C ILE A 73 7.31 -9.99 -0.05
N ALA A 74 8.25 -10.71 -0.69
CA ALA A 74 9.52 -11.06 -0.05
C ALA A 74 10.33 -9.81 0.31
N GLY A 75 10.32 -8.78 -0.54
CA GLY A 75 10.96 -7.49 -0.28
C GLY A 75 10.34 -6.75 0.91
N ASP A 76 9.01 -6.72 1.01
CA ASP A 76 8.30 -6.13 2.15
C ASP A 76 8.63 -6.87 3.46
N TYR A 77 8.78 -8.20 3.39
CA TYR A 77 9.15 -9.03 4.54
C TYR A 77 10.61 -8.80 4.99
N MET A 78 11.53 -8.52 4.06
CA MET A 78 12.94 -8.22 4.31
C MET A 78 13.23 -6.77 4.76
N SER A 79 12.19 -5.99 5.10
CA SER A 79 12.36 -4.60 5.55
C SER A 79 13.37 -4.46 6.71
N ALA A 80 13.98 -3.28 6.82
CA ALA A 80 14.96 -2.95 7.88
C ALA A 80 14.40 -3.20 9.30
N ALA A 81 13.09 -3.08 9.49
CA ALA A 81 12.42 -3.44 10.74
C ALA A 81 12.59 -4.92 11.10
N SER A 82 12.45 -5.84 10.13
CA SER A 82 12.68 -7.28 10.34
C SER A 82 14.15 -7.57 10.62
N PHE A 83 15.07 -6.91 9.91
CA PHE A 83 16.51 -7.07 10.14
C PHE A 83 16.94 -6.59 11.53
N LEU A 84 16.54 -5.37 11.91
CA LEU A 84 16.81 -4.83 13.24
C LEU A 84 16.05 -5.57 14.34
N GLY A 85 14.85 -6.06 14.06
CA GLY A 85 14.03 -6.81 15.01
C GLY A 85 14.65 -8.17 15.37
N ILE A 86 15.05 -8.96 14.37
CA ILE A 86 15.70 -10.25 14.59
C ILE A 86 17.05 -10.08 15.28
N THR A 87 17.86 -9.10 14.84
CA THR A 87 19.17 -8.83 15.47
C THR A 87 19.03 -8.37 16.92
N ALA A 88 18.03 -7.54 17.24
CA ALA A 88 17.73 -7.15 18.61
C ALA A 88 17.26 -8.33 19.47
N LEU A 89 16.39 -9.19 18.93
CA LEU A 89 15.87 -10.36 19.64
C LEU A 89 16.97 -11.39 19.95
N VAL A 90 17.89 -11.61 19.01
CA VAL A 90 19.07 -12.46 19.23
C VAL A 90 20.03 -11.82 20.24
N TYR A 91 20.21 -10.50 20.19
CA TYR A 91 21.05 -9.79 21.16
C TYR A 91 20.52 -9.95 22.60
N THR A 92 19.20 -9.94 22.81
CA THR A 92 18.60 -10.07 24.15
C THR A 92 18.46 -11.51 24.63
N SER A 93 18.12 -12.45 23.74
CA SER A 93 17.75 -13.82 24.10
C SER A 93 18.82 -14.86 23.77
N GLY A 94 19.96 -14.43 23.23
CA GLY A 94 21.07 -15.30 22.87
C GLY A 94 20.70 -16.35 21.82
N PHE A 95 21.23 -17.56 21.96
CA PHE A 95 21.04 -18.65 20.99
C PHE A 95 19.57 -19.09 20.87
N ASP A 96 18.79 -18.98 21.95
CA ASP A 96 17.35 -19.29 21.91
C ASP A 96 16.54 -18.26 21.09
N GLY A 97 17.06 -17.05 20.89
CA GLY A 97 16.48 -16.07 19.96
C GLY A 97 16.54 -16.51 18.50
N LEU A 98 17.50 -17.40 18.15
CA LEU A 98 17.65 -17.90 16.78
C LEU A 98 16.51 -18.85 16.39
N ILE A 99 16.08 -19.72 17.30
CA ILE A 99 14.98 -20.65 17.01
C ILE A 99 13.64 -19.92 16.85
N TYR A 100 13.43 -18.85 17.62
CA TYR A 100 12.27 -17.96 17.46
C TYR A 100 12.28 -17.25 16.10
N SER A 101 13.46 -16.81 15.65
CA SER A 101 13.63 -16.12 14.37
C SER A 101 13.38 -17.05 13.17
N ILE A 102 13.84 -18.31 13.24
CA ILE A 102 13.57 -19.33 12.20
C ILE A 102 12.07 -19.64 12.14
N GLY A 103 11.39 -19.76 13.28
CA GLY A 103 9.95 -19.96 13.34
C GLY A 103 9.16 -18.84 12.66
N PHE A 104 9.57 -17.58 12.86
CA PHE A 104 8.97 -16.43 12.19
C PHE A 104 9.20 -16.46 10.66
N LEU A 105 10.41 -16.84 10.22
CA LEU A 105 10.81 -16.89 8.81
C LEU A 105 10.12 -18.00 8.02
N VAL A 106 9.98 -19.19 8.62
CA VAL A 106 9.28 -20.34 8.01
C VAL A 106 7.76 -20.23 8.15
N GLY A 107 7.27 -19.58 9.21
CA GLY A 107 5.84 -19.38 9.42
C GLY A 107 5.19 -18.44 8.40
N TRP A 108 5.94 -17.45 7.89
CA TRP A 108 5.41 -16.47 6.93
C TRP A 108 4.91 -17.09 5.61
N PRO A 109 5.68 -17.93 4.89
CA PRO A 109 5.17 -18.59 3.68
C PRO A 109 4.01 -19.54 3.99
N VAL A 110 4.10 -20.30 5.09
CA VAL A 110 3.06 -21.28 5.48
C VAL A 110 1.71 -20.60 5.68
N ILE A 111 1.68 -19.48 6.42
CA ILE A 111 0.43 -18.73 6.64
C ILE A 111 -0.04 -18.05 5.35
N MET A 112 0.88 -17.57 4.51
CA MET A 112 0.57 -17.01 3.20
C MET A 112 -0.10 -18.04 2.29
N PHE A 113 0.37 -19.29 2.24
CA PHE A 113 -0.25 -20.34 1.43
C PHE A 113 -1.68 -20.64 1.90
N ILE A 114 -1.88 -20.88 3.20
CA ILE A 114 -3.19 -21.18 3.78
C ILE A 114 -4.19 -20.02 3.54
N MET A 115 -3.75 -18.78 3.77
CA MET A 115 -4.59 -17.60 3.59
C MET A 115 -4.91 -17.34 2.10
N SER A 116 -3.93 -17.55 1.21
CA SER A 116 -4.07 -17.25 -0.21
C SER A 116 -5.17 -18.08 -0.88
N GLU A 117 -5.32 -19.34 -0.52
CA GLU A 117 -6.37 -20.22 -1.06
C GLU A 117 -7.77 -19.77 -0.63
N ARG A 118 -7.93 -19.43 0.66
CA ARG A 118 -9.21 -18.94 1.18
C ARG A 118 -9.62 -17.63 0.51
N LEU A 119 -8.70 -16.69 0.36
CA LEU A 119 -8.96 -15.40 -0.29
C LEU A 119 -9.28 -15.57 -1.79
N ARG A 120 -8.57 -16.45 -2.52
CA ARG A 120 -8.88 -16.75 -3.93
C ARG A 120 -10.25 -17.38 -4.08
N ASN A 121 -10.61 -18.30 -3.18
CA ASN A 121 -11.92 -18.95 -3.23
C ASN A 121 -13.05 -17.97 -2.90
N LEU A 122 -12.85 -17.07 -1.93
CA LEU A 122 -13.81 -16.01 -1.61
C LEU A 122 -14.03 -15.05 -2.79
N VAL A 123 -12.96 -14.64 -3.49
CA VAL A 123 -13.07 -13.79 -4.69
C VAL A 123 -13.83 -14.51 -5.81
N HIS A 124 -13.61 -15.81 -5.99
CA HIS A 124 -14.35 -16.62 -6.97
C HIS A 124 -15.85 -16.73 -6.63
N LEU A 125 -16.16 -16.98 -5.35
CA LEU A 125 -17.55 -17.05 -4.87
C LEU A 125 -18.26 -15.70 -4.94
N PHE A 126 -17.54 -14.60 -4.64
CA PHE A 126 -18.04 -13.24 -4.81
C PHE A 126 -18.35 -12.93 -6.27
N ARG A 127 -17.44 -13.28 -7.19
CA ARG A 127 -17.67 -13.14 -8.64
C ARG A 127 -18.87 -13.95 -9.12
N ARG A 128 -19.21 -15.05 -8.44
CA ARG A 128 -20.38 -15.90 -8.73
C ARG A 128 -21.68 -15.43 -8.06
N GLY A 129 -21.66 -14.35 -7.28
CA GLY A 129 -22.86 -13.80 -6.61
C GLY A 129 -23.42 -14.70 -5.50
N VAL A 130 -22.65 -15.68 -5.01
CA VAL A 130 -23.10 -16.68 -4.02
C VAL A 130 -22.97 -16.18 -2.58
N LEU A 131 -22.17 -15.13 -2.35
CA LEU A 131 -21.97 -14.55 -1.02
C LEU A 131 -22.91 -13.33 -0.81
N PRO A 132 -23.83 -13.36 0.17
CA PRO A 132 -24.66 -12.21 0.48
C PRO A 132 -23.80 -11.14 1.17
N LEU A 133 -23.52 -10.05 0.46
CA LEU A 133 -23.01 -8.84 1.10
C LEU A 133 -24.17 -8.08 1.73
N PRO A 134 -23.93 -7.35 2.84
CA PRO A 134 -24.71 -6.16 3.12
C PRO A 134 -24.61 -5.22 1.91
N ALA A 135 -25.70 -5.11 1.16
CA ALA A 135 -25.82 -4.12 0.11
C ALA A 135 -25.79 -2.73 0.76
N HIS A 136 -24.86 -1.90 0.27
CA HIS A 136 -24.58 -0.51 0.63
C HIS A 136 -23.61 -0.24 1.79
N PRO A 137 -22.55 0.57 1.56
CA PRO A 137 -22.05 1.45 2.61
C PRO A 137 -23.15 2.46 2.92
N ASP A 138 -23.44 2.69 4.21
CA ASP A 138 -24.49 3.60 4.64
C ASP A 138 -24.39 4.91 3.84
N PRO A 139 -25.49 5.42 3.26
CA PRO A 139 -25.45 6.67 2.50
C PRO A 139 -24.93 7.88 3.32
N GLY A 140 -24.86 7.75 4.66
CA GLY A 140 -24.20 8.72 5.56
C GLY A 140 -22.67 8.76 5.44
N VAL A 141 -21.97 7.62 5.29
CA VAL A 141 -20.50 7.61 5.12
C VAL A 141 -20.08 7.96 3.69
N LEU A 142 -20.93 7.67 2.69
CA LEU A 142 -20.71 8.12 1.32
C LEU A 142 -20.86 9.65 1.18
N GLY A 143 -21.63 10.31 2.06
CA GLY A 143 -21.68 11.76 2.20
C GLY A 143 -20.39 12.36 2.80
N LEU A 144 -19.75 11.65 3.73
CA LEU A 144 -18.52 12.10 4.40
C LEU A 144 -17.30 12.01 3.47
N CYS A 145 -17.15 10.93 2.72
CA CYS A 145 -16.06 10.79 1.72
C CYS A 145 -16.24 11.71 0.51
N ARG A 146 -17.48 12.12 0.18
CA ARG A 146 -17.76 13.08 -0.91
C ARG A 146 -17.43 14.52 -0.55
N HIS A 147 -17.17 14.80 0.73
CA HIS A 147 -16.95 16.16 1.22
C HIS A 147 -15.52 16.68 1.07
N HIS A 148 -14.53 15.80 0.83
CA HIS A 148 -13.13 16.22 0.81
C HIS A 148 -12.53 16.46 -0.59
N HIS A 149 -13.28 16.23 -1.69
CA HIS A 149 -12.73 16.39 -3.04
C HIS A 149 -13.72 16.77 -4.17
N ARG A 150 -14.79 17.54 -3.88
CA ARG A 150 -15.60 18.14 -4.95
C ARG A 150 -15.20 19.60 -5.22
N PRO A 151 -14.59 19.93 -6.38
CA PRO A 151 -14.67 21.29 -6.90
C PRO A 151 -16.14 21.60 -7.20
N ALA A 152 -16.57 22.80 -6.80
CA ALA A 152 -17.93 23.28 -6.95
C ALA A 152 -18.43 23.10 -8.40
N LEU A 153 -19.44 22.25 -8.58
CA LEU A 153 -20.19 22.21 -9.83
C LEU A 153 -21.28 23.29 -9.73
N PRO A 154 -21.46 24.18 -10.72
CA PRO A 154 -22.56 25.12 -10.71
C PRO A 154 -23.89 24.36 -10.73
N ASP A 155 -24.81 24.77 -9.87
CA ASP A 155 -26.15 24.20 -9.76
C ASP A 155 -26.83 24.18 -11.13
N ARG A 156 -27.19 22.98 -11.60
CA ARG A 156 -28.16 22.86 -12.67
C ARG A 156 -29.54 23.14 -12.08
N PRO A 157 -30.37 23.99 -12.71
CA PRO A 157 -31.78 24.09 -12.34
C PRO A 157 -32.45 22.77 -12.72
N ASP A 158 -32.87 22.01 -11.70
CA ASP A 158 -33.57 20.75 -11.87
C ASP A 158 -34.99 21.01 -12.36
N GLY A 159 -35.12 21.14 -13.68
CA GLY A 159 -36.37 21.02 -14.40
C GLY A 159 -36.97 19.62 -14.16
N GLY A 160 -38.22 19.61 -13.72
CA GLY A 160 -38.94 18.44 -13.25
C GLY A 160 -38.79 17.19 -14.13
N ARG A 161 -38.40 16.09 -13.49
CA ARG A 161 -38.73 14.74 -13.97
C ARG A 161 -39.41 14.00 -12.83
N GLY A 162 -40.68 13.71 -13.05
CA GLY A 162 -41.48 12.87 -12.16
C GLY A 162 -40.78 11.56 -11.89
N ARG A 163 -40.72 11.18 -10.62
CA ARG A 163 -40.49 9.80 -10.23
C ARG A 163 -41.71 8.99 -10.69
N PRO A 164 -41.54 7.88 -11.43
CA PRO A 164 -42.62 6.93 -11.58
C PRO A 164 -42.91 6.32 -10.21
N ASP A 165 -44.19 6.32 -9.81
CA ASP A 165 -44.67 5.63 -8.62
C ASP A 165 -44.35 4.12 -8.70
N PRO A 166 -44.04 3.45 -7.58
CA PRO A 166 -43.88 2.01 -7.56
C PRO A 166 -45.25 1.32 -7.74
N ASP A 167 -45.31 0.40 -8.71
CA ASP A 167 -46.50 -0.41 -8.98
C ASP A 167 -47.00 -1.13 -7.71
N PRO A 168 -48.32 -1.15 -7.46
CA PRO A 168 -48.89 -1.90 -6.35
C PRO A 168 -48.73 -3.40 -6.58
N VAL A 169 -48.17 -4.04 -5.55
CA VAL A 169 -48.14 -5.48 -5.25
C VAL A 169 -49.31 -6.23 -5.91
N ARG A 170 -49.00 -7.12 -6.86
CA ARG A 170 -49.95 -8.14 -7.32
C ARG A 170 -50.10 -9.21 -6.21
N PRO A 171 -51.33 -9.51 -5.75
CA PRO A 171 -51.57 -10.59 -4.80
C PRO A 171 -51.69 -11.96 -5.49
N ALA A 172 -51.20 -12.97 -4.78
CA ALA A 172 -51.58 -14.39 -4.76
C ALA A 172 -52.28 -15.01 -5.99
N LEU A 173 -51.60 -15.97 -6.62
CA LEU A 173 -52.05 -17.36 -6.81
C LEU A 173 -50.86 -18.24 -7.25
#